data_AF-A0A3D6CH29-F1
#
_entry.id   AF-A0A3D6CH29-F1
#
_cell.length_a   1.000
_cell.length_b   1.000
_cell.length_c   1.000
_cell.angle_alpha   90.00
_cell.angle_beta   90.00
_cell.angle_gamma   90.00
#
_symmetry.space_group_name_H-M   'P 1'
#
loop_
_entity.id
_entity.type
_entity.pdbx_description
1 polymer ?
#
loop_
_entity_poly.entity_id
_entity_poly.type
_entity_poly.pdbx_seq_one_letter_code
_entity_poly.pdbx_strand_id
1 'polypeptide(L)'
;MASTAIPAGTKWWSGGQSPFNASYGKIMMWYFLMSDAFTFGAFLISYGTIRFSVNHWPDPNYVFNAFPFAGHANLPLAFVSLMTFILIFSSVTMVLAVHEGHKMNRKGVEKYMILTILGGLAFLGCQAWEWTQ
;
A
#
# COMPACT_ATOMS: atom_id res chain seq x y z
N MET A 1 -46.65 15.58 -40.71
CA MET A 1 -46.45 16.19 -39.38
C MET A 1 -45.28 15.48 -38.71
N ALA A 2 -44.14 16.15 -38.58
CA ALA A 2 -42.95 15.58 -37.96
C ALA A 2 -43.08 15.67 -36.44
N SER A 3 -43.07 14.54 -35.75
CA SER A 3 -42.93 14.49 -34.30
C SER A 3 -41.45 14.26 -33.97
N THR A 4 -40.75 15.33 -33.63
CA THR A 4 -39.38 15.25 -33.10
C THR A 4 -39.46 14.89 -31.62
N ALA A 5 -39.17 13.63 -31.31
CA ALA A 5 -38.96 13.18 -29.94
C ALA A 5 -37.75 13.93 -29.35
N ILE A 6 -38.00 14.71 -28.30
CA ILE A 6 -36.97 15.43 -27.54
C ILE A 6 -36.09 14.36 -26.86
N PRO A 7 -34.76 14.31 -27.08
CA PRO A 7 -33.90 13.40 -26.34
C PRO A 7 -33.96 13.80 -24.87
N ALA A 8 -34.42 12.88 -24.02
CA ALA A 8 -34.54 13.11 -22.59
C ALA A 8 -33.14 13.42 -22.03
N GLY A 9 -32.88 14.71 -21.80
CA GLY A 9 -31.68 15.18 -21.13
C GLY A 9 -31.56 14.48 -19.78
N THR A 10 -30.39 13.88 -19.54
CA THR A 10 -30.07 13.15 -18.32
C THR A 10 -30.43 13.99 -17.10
N LYS A 11 -31.43 13.55 -16.34
CA LYS A 11 -31.96 14.28 -15.19
C LYS A 11 -31.04 14.03 -13.99
N TRP A 12 -30.03 14.89 -13.83
CA TRP A 12 -28.96 14.78 -12.82
C TRP A 12 -29.47 14.73 -11.37
N TRP A 13 -30.69 15.20 -11.11
CA TRP A 13 -31.27 15.27 -9.77
C TRP A 13 -32.66 14.63 -9.73
N SER A 14 -32.68 13.30 -9.65
CA SER A 14 -33.89 12.50 -9.44
C SER A 14 -33.69 11.44 -8.34
N GLY A 15 -32.80 11.71 -7.36
CA GLY A 15 -32.58 10.82 -6.22
C GLY A 15 -31.96 9.44 -6.53
N GLY A 16 -31.60 9.17 -7.80
CA GLY A 16 -31.10 7.86 -8.24
C GLY A 16 -29.62 7.82 -8.62
N GLN A 17 -28.93 8.96 -8.74
CA GLN A 17 -27.49 9.00 -8.99
C GLN A 17 -26.82 10.04 -8.09
N SER A 18 -25.83 9.59 -7.32
CA SER A 18 -24.95 10.45 -6.54
C SER A 18 -24.22 11.42 -7.49
N PRO A 19 -24.17 12.73 -7.20
CA PRO A 19 -23.47 13.72 -8.02
C PRO A 19 -21.97 13.43 -8.19
N PHE A 20 -21.40 12.55 -7.35
CA PHE A 20 -20.01 12.12 -7.42
C PHE A 20 -19.80 10.79 -8.16
N ASN A 21 -20.86 10.11 -8.61
CA ASN A 21 -20.82 8.81 -9.34
C ASN A 21 -19.80 7.81 -8.75
N ALA A 22 -19.60 7.85 -7.44
CA ALA A 22 -18.64 7.02 -6.73
C ALA A 22 -19.39 5.81 -6.17
N SER A 23 -18.94 4.61 -6.56
CA SER A 23 -19.49 3.36 -6.04
C SER A 23 -19.34 3.32 -4.51
N TYR A 24 -20.36 2.78 -3.84
CA TYR A 24 -20.36 2.56 -2.38
C TYR A 24 -19.07 1.87 -1.91
N GLY A 25 -18.62 0.82 -2.62
CA GLY A 25 -17.39 0.11 -2.28
C GLY A 25 -16.13 0.97 -2.37
N LYS A 26 -16.06 1.90 -3.33
CA LYS A 26 -14.94 2.83 -3.47
C LYS A 26 -14.91 3.83 -2.31
N ILE A 27 -16.06 4.35 -1.91
CA ILE A 27 -16.18 5.29 -0.78
C ILE A 27 -15.81 4.60 0.53
N MET A 28 -16.31 3.38 0.78
CA MET A 28 -15.99 2.63 1.99
C MET A 28 -14.50 2.29 2.09
N MET A 29 -13.84 2.01 0.97
CA MET A 29 -12.39 1.83 0.95
C MET A 29 -11.64 3.11 1.39
N TRP A 30 -12.08 4.29 0.95
CA TRP A 30 -11.47 5.56 1.39
C TRP A 30 -11.65 5.82 2.89
N TYR A 31 -12.84 5.53 3.44
CA TYR A 31 -13.06 5.63 4.89
C TYR A 31 -12.16 4.66 5.66
N PHE A 32 -12.06 3.41 5.19
CA PHE A 32 -11.19 2.41 5.78
C PHE A 32 -9.72 2.85 5.78
N LEU A 33 -9.20 3.30 4.63
CA LEU A 33 -7.82 3.79 4.51
C LEU A 33 -7.54 5.00 5.41
N MET A 34 -8.51 5.91 5.54
CA MET A 34 -8.39 7.06 6.44
C MET A 34 -8.32 6.62 7.91
N SER A 35 -9.11 5.61 8.31
CA SER A 35 -9.06 5.05 9.67
C SER A 35 -7.71 4.39 9.99
N ASP A 36 -7.12 3.71 9.00
CA ASP A 36 -5.80 3.09 9.13
C ASP A 36 -4.70 4.16 9.25
N ALA A 37 -4.79 5.24 8.45
CA ALA A 37 -3.89 6.38 8.54
C ALA A 37 -3.91 7.05 9.93
N PHE A 38 -5.07 7.19 10.57
CA PHE A 38 -5.15 7.70 11.94
C PHE A 38 -4.51 6.76 12.96
N THR A 39 -4.65 5.45 12.77
CA THR A 39 -4.02 4.45 13.64
C THR A 39 -2.50 4.52 13.55
N PHE A 40 -1.93 4.57 12.34
CA PHE A 40 -0.50 4.80 12.15
C PHE A 40 -0.05 6.16 12.66
N GLY A 41 -0.86 7.21 12.47
CA GLY A 41 -0.60 8.54 13.00
C GLY A 41 -0.44 8.56 14.52
N ALA A 42 -1.31 7.84 15.24
CA ALA A 42 -1.21 7.69 16.69
C ALA A 42 0.09 6.99 17.11
N PHE A 43 0.50 5.93 16.42
CA PHE A 43 1.78 5.26 16.67
C PHE A 43 2.98 6.17 16.41
N LEU A 44 2.97 6.95 15.32
CA LEU A 44 4.04 7.90 15.02
C LEU A 44 4.14 9.03 16.04
N ILE A 45 3.00 9.59 16.47
CA ILE A 45 2.97 10.62 17.52
C ILE A 45 3.52 10.02 18.82
N SER A 46 3.05 8.83 19.22
CA SER A 46 3.53 8.14 20.43
C SER A 46 5.04 7.92 20.37
N TYR A 47 5.55 7.37 19.27
CA TYR A 47 6.98 7.19 19.04
C TYR A 47 7.75 8.52 19.12
N GLY A 48 7.26 9.56 18.44
CA GLY A 48 7.86 10.89 18.46
C GLY A 48 7.92 11.49 19.87
N THR A 49 6.83 11.43 20.62
CA THR A 49 6.77 11.91 22.01
C THR A 49 7.77 11.17 22.89
N ILE A 50 7.83 9.85 22.81
CA ILE A 50 8.82 9.05 23.57
C ILE A 50 10.24 9.47 23.17
N ARG A 51 10.51 9.59 21.86
CA ARG A 51 11.84 9.94 21.33
C ARG A 51 12.33 11.30 21.82
N PHE A 52 11.44 12.28 21.96
CA PHE A 52 11.76 13.61 22.50
C PHE A 52 11.82 13.63 24.04
N SER A 53 11.14 12.71 24.71
CA SER A 53 11.11 12.63 26.17
C SER A 53 12.35 11.95 26.78
N VAL A 54 13.12 11.20 26.01
CA VAL A 54 14.31 10.48 26.49
C VAL A 54 15.60 11.07 25.92
N ASN A 55 16.59 11.31 26.79
CA ASN A 55 17.88 11.90 26.41
C ASN A 55 18.85 10.90 25.75
N HIS A 56 18.58 9.60 25.86
CA HIS A 56 19.41 8.53 25.29
C HIS A 56 18.55 7.66 24.38
N TRP A 57 19.08 7.31 23.21
CA TRP A 57 18.43 6.44 22.23
C TRP A 57 19.44 5.43 21.69
N PRO A 58 19.05 4.15 21.46
CA PRO A 58 19.95 3.15 20.89
C PRO A 58 20.51 3.59 19.53
N ASP A 59 21.79 3.32 19.26
CA ASP A 59 22.39 3.60 17.96
C ASP A 59 21.75 2.70 16.88
N PRO A 60 21.06 3.28 15.87
CA PRO A 60 20.40 2.50 14.82
C PRO A 60 21.37 1.63 14.04
N ASN A 61 22.65 2.02 13.93
CA ASN A 61 23.64 1.23 13.24
C ASN A 61 23.83 -0.11 13.94
N TYR A 62 23.86 -0.13 15.28
CA TYR A 62 24.00 -1.37 16.04
C TYR A 62 22.73 -2.23 15.99
N VAL A 63 21.55 -1.60 16.03
CA VAL A 63 20.25 -2.30 16.05
C VAL A 63 19.92 -2.95 14.69
N PHE A 64 20.29 -2.32 13.57
CA PHE A 64 19.93 -2.78 12.22
C PHE A 64 21.11 -3.38 11.42
N ASN A 65 22.12 -3.93 12.10
CA ASN A 65 23.31 -4.52 11.48
C ASN A 65 23.14 -5.97 11.01
N ALA A 66 22.01 -6.62 11.32
CA ALA A 66 21.78 -8.03 11.01
C ALA A 66 21.32 -8.21 9.55
N PHE A 67 22.27 -8.52 8.64
CA PHE A 67 21.93 -8.98 7.29
C PHE A 67 22.01 -10.51 7.22
N PRO A 68 20.97 -11.20 6.71
CA PRO A 68 20.97 -12.66 6.64
C PRO A 68 22.14 -13.16 5.79
N PHE A 69 22.90 -14.11 6.33
CA PHE A 69 24.09 -14.75 5.71
C PHE A 69 25.35 -13.88 5.54
N ALA A 70 25.39 -12.63 6.03
CA ALA A 70 26.55 -11.73 5.81
C ALA A 70 27.63 -11.74 6.92
N GLY A 71 27.54 -12.60 7.94
CA GLY A 71 28.55 -12.65 9.03
C GLY A 71 28.82 -11.26 9.66
N HIS A 72 30.01 -11.05 10.22
CA HIS A 72 30.45 -9.76 10.82
C HIS A 72 30.63 -8.61 9.80
N ALA A 73 30.01 -8.66 8.62
CA ALA A 73 29.93 -7.52 7.74
C ALA A 73 28.97 -6.50 8.36
N ASN A 74 29.50 -5.44 8.98
CA ASN A 74 28.74 -4.31 9.49
C ASN A 74 28.06 -3.58 8.30
N LEU A 75 26.91 -4.08 7.88
CA LEU A 75 26.04 -3.45 6.88
C LEU A 75 24.78 -2.91 7.58
N PRO A 76 24.92 -1.81 8.35
CA PRO A 76 23.79 -1.24 9.04
C PRO A 76 22.75 -0.80 8.02
N LEU A 77 21.47 -1.06 8.32
CA LEU A 77 20.31 -0.62 7.53
C LEU A 77 20.17 -1.28 6.15
N ALA A 78 21.14 -2.10 5.71
CA ALA A 78 21.09 -2.74 4.39
C ALA A 78 19.89 -3.69 4.27
N PHE A 79 19.57 -4.44 5.34
CA PHE A 79 18.44 -5.36 5.34
C PHE A 79 17.10 -4.61 5.27
N VAL A 80 16.95 -3.54 6.05
CA VAL A 80 15.77 -2.66 6.02
C VAL A 80 15.58 -2.02 4.63
N SER A 81 16.69 -1.60 4.00
CA SER A 81 16.66 -1.04 2.65
C SER A 81 16.20 -2.06 1.60
N LEU A 82 16.63 -3.33 1.73
CA LEU A 82 16.18 -4.43 0.88
C LEU A 82 14.68 -4.69 1.04
N MET A 83 14.17 -4.73 2.27
CA MET A 83 12.73 -4.91 2.52
C MET A 83 11.90 -3.79 1.88
N THR A 84 12.38 -2.55 2.00
CA THR A 84 11.74 -1.38 1.40
C THR A 84 11.77 -1.48 -0.13
N PHE A 85 12.91 -1.89 -0.72
CA PHE A 85 13.02 -2.12 -2.15
C PHE A 85 12.03 -3.18 -2.65
N ILE A 86 11.89 -4.30 -1.94
CA ILE A 86 10.93 -5.36 -2.25
C ILE A 86 9.50 -4.82 -2.26
N LEU A 87 9.10 -4.03 -1.26
CA LEU A 87 7.76 -3.45 -1.19
C LEU A 87 7.49 -2.43 -2.29
N ILE A 88 8.46 -1.57 -2.61
CA ILE A 88 8.33 -0.61 -3.73
C ILE A 88 8.16 -1.37 -5.05
N PHE A 89 8.98 -2.39 -5.29
CA PHE A 89 8.85 -3.23 -6.48
C PHE A 89 7.49 -3.95 -6.54
N SER A 90 7.02 -4.48 -5.40
CA SER A 90 5.70 -5.11 -5.27
C SER A 90 4.54 -4.12 -5.51
N SER A 91 4.71 -2.84 -5.19
CA SER A 91 3.73 -1.80 -5.50
C SER A 91 3.65 -1.54 -7.02
N VAL A 92 4.81 -1.51 -7.69
CA VAL A 92 4.87 -1.38 -9.16
C VAL A 92 4.16 -2.55 -9.84
N THR A 93 4.35 -3.78 -9.38
CA THR A 93 3.65 -4.95 -9.95
C THR A 93 2.13 -4.86 -9.75
N MET A 94 1.64 -4.32 -8.63
CA MET A 94 0.21 -4.08 -8.41
C MET A 94 -0.37 -3.05 -9.38
N VAL A 95 0.34 -1.94 -9.64
CA VAL A 95 -0.10 -0.92 -10.61
C VAL A 95 -0.16 -1.51 -12.02
N LEU A 96 0.81 -2.35 -12.41
CA LEU A 96 0.80 -3.07 -13.68
C LEU A 96 -0.37 -4.05 -13.79
N ALA A 97 -0.72 -4.74 -12.70
CA ALA A 97 -1.89 -5.61 -12.65
C ALA A 97 -3.19 -4.82 -12.89
N VAL A 98 -3.35 -3.67 -12.23
CA VAL A 98 -4.52 -2.79 -12.43
C VAL A 98 -4.58 -2.27 -13.87
N HIS A 99 -3.45 -1.92 -14.46
CA HIS A 99 -3.37 -1.48 -15.86
C HIS A 99 -3.82 -2.55 -16.85
N GLU A 100 -3.35 -3.80 -16.68
CA GLU A 100 -3.83 -4.92 -17.50
C GLU A 100 -5.30 -5.26 -17.24
N GLY A 101 -5.79 -4.98 -16.02
CA GLY A 101 -7.21 -5.08 -15.66
C GLY A 101 -8.08 -4.12 -16.48
N HIS A 102 -7.66 -2.87 -16.66
CA HIS A 102 -8.37 -1.91 -17.53
C HIS A 102 -8.40 -2.34 -18.99
N LYS A 103 -7.39 -3.08 -19.46
CA LYS A 103 -7.35 -3.66 -20.81
C LYS A 103 -8.12 -4.99 -20.93
N MET A 104 -8.78 -5.45 -19.87
CA MET A 104 -9.44 -6.76 -19.79
C MET A 104 -8.50 -7.94 -20.08
N ASN A 105 -7.18 -7.77 -19.91
CA ASN A 105 -6.19 -8.81 -20.14
C ASN A 105 -6.01 -9.67 -18.89
N ARG A 106 -6.86 -10.68 -18.75
CA ARG A 106 -6.87 -11.59 -17.60
C ARG A 106 -5.52 -12.24 -17.31
N LYS A 107 -4.81 -12.72 -18.34
CA LYS A 107 -3.49 -13.36 -18.16
C LYS A 107 -2.44 -12.38 -17.65
N GLY A 108 -2.52 -11.12 -18.09
CA GLY A 108 -1.67 -10.05 -17.58
C GLY A 108 -1.92 -9.75 -16.10
N VAL A 109 -3.20 -9.62 -15.71
CA VAL A 109 -3.61 -9.42 -14.31
C VAL A 109 -3.12 -10.56 -13.43
N GLU A 110 -3.36 -11.81 -13.83
CA GLU A 110 -2.95 -13.00 -13.09
C GLU A 110 -1.43 -13.02 -12.87
N LYS A 111 -0.64 -12.78 -13.92
CA LYS A 111 0.82 -12.71 -13.83
C LYS A 111 1.29 -11.66 -12.83
N TYR A 112 0.81 -10.43 -12.94
CA TYR A 112 1.26 -9.33 -12.08
C TYR A 112 0.75 -9.44 -10.65
N MET A 113 -0.46 -9.97 -10.44
CA MET A 113 -0.98 -10.26 -9.10
C MET A 113 -0.15 -11.32 -8.38
N ILE A 114 0.26 -12.40 -9.07
CA ILE A 114 1.14 -13.42 -8.49
C ILE A 114 2.48 -12.79 -8.07
N LEU A 115 3.07 -11.93 -8.91
CA LEU A 115 4.31 -11.22 -8.57
C LEU A 115 4.15 -10.32 -7.34
N THR A 116 3.04 -9.59 -7.22
CA THR A 116 2.73 -8.78 -6.03
C THR A 116 2.61 -9.64 -4.77
N ILE A 117 1.92 -10.79 -4.86
CA ILE A 117 1.77 -11.70 -3.71
C ILE A 117 3.14 -12.26 -3.30
N LEU A 118 3.97 -12.68 -4.26
CA LEU A 118 5.33 -13.16 -3.98
C LEU A 118 6.20 -12.08 -3.34
N GLY A 119 6.11 -10.83 -3.80
CA GLY A 119 6.78 -9.69 -3.17
C GLY A 119 6.33 -9.47 -1.72
N GLY A 120 5.02 -9.53 -1.46
CA GLY A 120 4.46 -9.44 -0.11
C GLY A 120 4.89 -10.59 0.81
N LEU A 121 4.91 -11.83 0.31
CA LEU A 121 5.38 -13.00 1.05
C LEU A 121 6.88 -12.92 1.36
N ALA A 122 7.69 -12.45 0.41
CA ALA A 122 9.11 -12.21 0.63
C ALA A 122 9.33 -11.17 1.74
N PHE A 123 8.59 -10.05 1.71
CA PHE A 123 8.64 -9.03 2.77
C PHE A 123 8.24 -9.60 4.14
N LEU A 124 7.14 -10.35 4.22
CA LEU A 124 6.71 -10.99 5.48
C LEU A 124 7.74 -12.01 5.98
N GLY A 125 8.37 -12.77 5.09
CA GLY A 125 9.45 -13.69 5.44
C GLY A 125 10.67 -12.96 6.01
N CYS A 126 11.06 -11.83 5.41
CA CYS A 126 12.13 -10.97 5.93
C CYS A 126 11.81 -10.40 7.32
N GLN A 127 10.57 -9.93 7.53
CA GLN A 127 10.10 -9.43 8.83
C GLN A 127 10.05 -10.53 9.89
N ALA A 128 9.50 -11.70 9.56
CA ALA A 128 9.46 -12.83 10.47
C ALA A 128 10.87 -13.25 10.89
N TRP A 129 11.83 -13.25 9.96
CA TRP A 129 13.22 -13.51 10.28
C TRP A 129 13.81 -12.46 11.23
N GLU A 130 13.66 -11.17 10.90
CA GLU A 130 14.16 -10.05 11.73
C GLU A 130 13.67 -10.12 13.18
N TRP A 131 12.44 -10.60 13.38
CA TRP A 131 11.84 -10.72 14.72
C TRP A 131 12.16 -12.04 15.45
N THR A 132 12.70 -13.03 14.74
CA THR A 132 13.13 -14.31 15.33
C THR A 132 14.62 -14.36 15.67
N GLN A 133 15.41 -13.42 15.14
CA GLN A 133 16.81 -13.20 15.50
C GLN A 133 16.90 -12.38 16.79
#